data_AF-A0A838FGP4-F1
#
_entry.id   AF-A0A838FGP4-F1
#
_cell.length_a   1.000
_cell.length_b   1.000
_cell.length_c   1.000
_cell.angle_alpha   90.00
_cell.angle_beta   90.00
_cell.angle_gamma   90.00
#
_symmetry.space_group_name_H-M   'P 1'
#
loop_
_entity.id
_entity.type
_entity.pdbx_description
1 polymer ?
#
loop_
_entity_poly.entity_id
_entity_poly.type
_entity_poly.pdbx_seq_one_letter_code
_entity_poly.pdbx_strand_id
1 'polypeptide(L)'
;MSAEDPMSPGGPGPAGAPGAPGGAADEPTEAEMRAALEEQMRHVQVGDVLLQTTVTLINLGARRLGLTGPPEERDHDQARLAIEGARALVGLLPPQEGNQLREPLSQLQIAYARGAGDPGMAAGGAPGAGVPGGPPPS
;
A
#
# COMPACT_ATOMS: atom_id res chain seq x y z
N MET A 1 10.22 -7.74 -89.95
CA MET A 1 11.24 -6.86 -89.34
C MET A 1 11.19 -7.15 -87.85
N SER A 2 11.98 -8.10 -87.35
CA SER A 2 13.41 -7.90 -86.98
C SER A 2 13.50 -6.77 -85.94
N ALA A 3 13.98 -6.96 -84.72
CA ALA A 3 15.08 -7.83 -84.31
C ALA A 3 14.94 -8.32 -82.85
N GLU A 4 15.48 -9.53 -82.63
CA GLU A 4 16.10 -10.00 -81.38
C GLU A 4 17.25 -9.04 -81.00
N ASP A 5 17.69 -8.86 -79.75
CA ASP A 5 18.41 -9.82 -78.88
C ASP A 5 18.75 -9.10 -77.52
N PRO A 6 19.39 -9.73 -76.50
CA PRO A 6 18.91 -9.73 -75.12
C PRO A 6 20.04 -9.34 -74.12
N MET A 7 19.86 -9.74 -72.85
CA MET A 7 20.86 -9.79 -71.77
C MET A 7 21.20 -8.48 -71.04
N SER A 8 20.76 -8.41 -69.79
CA SER A 8 21.71 -8.58 -68.68
C SER A 8 21.02 -9.27 -67.47
N PRO A 9 21.69 -10.24 -66.81
CA PRO A 9 21.08 -11.15 -65.84
C PRO A 9 21.00 -10.58 -64.42
N GLY A 10 20.18 -11.22 -63.61
CA GLY A 10 19.81 -10.80 -62.26
C GLY A 10 20.97 -10.62 -61.28
N GLY A 11 20.78 -9.62 -60.42
CA GLY A 11 21.42 -9.64 -59.11
C GLY A 11 20.64 -10.59 -58.19
N PRO A 12 21.30 -11.55 -57.51
CA PRO A 12 20.67 -12.23 -56.41
C PRO A 12 20.42 -11.18 -55.31
N GLY A 13 19.15 -10.84 -55.09
CA GLY A 13 18.76 -10.19 -53.84
C GLY A 13 19.25 -11.05 -52.68
N PRO A 14 19.83 -10.47 -51.63
CA PRO A 14 20.38 -11.25 -50.53
C PRO A 14 19.27 -12.16 -49.99
N ALA A 15 19.55 -13.46 -50.03
CA ALA A 15 18.77 -14.50 -49.40
C ALA A 15 18.38 -14.05 -47.99
N GLY A 16 17.11 -14.28 -47.64
CA GLY A 16 16.58 -14.01 -46.30
C GLY A 16 17.57 -14.48 -45.25
N ALA A 17 18.01 -13.53 -44.43
CA ALA A 17 18.84 -13.82 -43.27
C ALA A 17 18.17 -14.94 -42.46
N PRO A 18 18.95 -15.90 -41.94
CA PRO A 18 18.42 -16.97 -41.10
C PRO A 18 17.64 -16.35 -39.95
N GLY A 19 16.42 -16.87 -39.74
CA GLY A 19 15.53 -16.43 -38.68
C GLY A 19 16.30 -16.26 -37.39
N ALA A 20 16.33 -15.04 -36.88
CA ALA A 20 16.78 -14.79 -35.52
C ALA A 20 15.91 -15.67 -34.61
N PRO A 21 16.48 -16.54 -33.77
CA PRO A 21 15.72 -17.21 -32.72
C PRO A 21 15.45 -16.15 -31.64
N GLY A 22 14.49 -15.26 -31.91
CA GLY A 22 13.86 -14.45 -30.90
C GLY A 22 12.66 -15.22 -30.36
N GLY A 23 12.70 -15.58 -29.07
CA GLY A 23 11.49 -16.01 -28.36
C GLY A 23 11.59 -17.29 -27.54
N ALA A 24 12.64 -17.45 -26.74
CA ALA A 24 12.57 -18.19 -25.49
C ALA A 24 13.62 -17.58 -24.57
N ALA A 25 13.30 -16.43 -23.97
CA ALA A 25 13.98 -16.08 -22.74
C ALA A 25 13.62 -17.21 -21.75
N ASP A 26 14.62 -17.98 -21.33
CA ASP A 26 14.48 -19.01 -20.30
C ASP A 26 13.71 -18.41 -19.11
N GLU A 27 12.45 -18.83 -18.93
CA GLU A 27 11.77 -18.61 -17.66
C GLU A 27 12.56 -19.39 -16.59
N PRO A 28 12.95 -18.77 -15.47
CA PRO A 28 13.70 -19.45 -14.44
C PRO A 28 12.98 -20.71 -13.98
N THR A 29 13.70 -21.81 -13.89
CA THR A 29 13.16 -23.07 -13.39
C THR A 29 12.71 -22.92 -11.93
N GLU A 30 11.81 -23.78 -11.45
CA GLU A 30 11.35 -23.74 -10.05
C GLU A 30 12.53 -23.82 -9.05
N ALA A 31 13.55 -24.61 -9.37
CA ALA A 31 14.74 -24.74 -8.55
C ALA A 31 15.55 -23.44 -8.49
N GLU A 32 15.70 -22.75 -9.63
CA GLU A 32 16.38 -21.45 -9.70
C GLU A 32 15.59 -20.36 -8.97
N MET A 33 14.25 -20.35 -9.09
CA MET A 33 13.39 -19.43 -8.34
C MET A 33 13.52 -19.64 -6.83
N ARG A 34 13.57 -20.89 -6.36
CA ARG A 34 13.76 -21.20 -4.93
C ARG A 34 15.13 -20.75 -4.45
N ALA A 35 16.19 -21.04 -5.20
CA ALA A 35 17.55 -20.60 -4.86
C ALA A 35 17.68 -19.06 -4.82
N ALA A 36 17.03 -18.36 -5.75
CA ALA A 36 17.00 -16.90 -5.77
C ALA A 36 16.26 -16.32 -4.55
N LEU A 37 15.13 -16.90 -4.15
CA LEU A 37 14.40 -16.49 -2.94
C LEU A 37 15.25 -16.71 -1.68
N GLU A 38 15.93 -17.85 -1.56
CA GLU A 38 16.84 -18.13 -0.44
C GLU A 38 18.00 -17.13 -0.36
N GLU A 39 18.57 -16.73 -1.50
CA GLU A 39 19.59 -15.67 -1.55
C GLU A 39 19.02 -14.32 -1.11
N GLN A 40 17.83 -13.95 -1.56
CA GLN A 40 17.19 -12.72 -1.10
C GLN A 40 16.96 -12.75 0.41
N MET A 41 16.49 -13.87 0.97
CA MET A 41 16.26 -14.02 2.41
C MET A 41 17.53 -13.87 3.25
N ARG A 42 18.71 -14.23 2.73
CA ARG A 42 20.00 -14.01 3.44
C ARG A 42 20.31 -12.53 3.67
N HIS A 43 19.78 -11.64 2.83
CA HIS A 43 20.03 -10.21 2.89
C HIS A 43 18.99 -9.46 3.74
N VAL A 44 17.82 -10.06 4.01
CA VAL A 44 16.75 -9.43 4.78
C VAL A 44 17.14 -9.33 6.25
N GLN A 45 17.19 -8.11 6.76
CA GLN A 45 17.38 -7.88 8.20
C GLN A 45 16.03 -7.87 8.91
N VAL A 46 15.94 -8.58 10.03
CA VAL A 46 14.73 -8.60 10.87
C VAL A 46 14.37 -7.19 11.33
N GLY A 47 15.37 -6.36 11.67
CA GLY A 47 15.17 -4.96 12.07
C GLY A 47 14.42 -4.14 11.02
N ASP A 48 14.76 -4.30 9.75
CA ASP A 48 14.11 -3.58 8.64
C ASP A 48 12.66 -4.03 8.48
N VAL A 49 12.39 -5.33 8.64
CA VAL A 49 11.02 -5.88 8.61
C VAL A 49 10.19 -5.31 9.77
N LEU A 50 10.76 -5.25 10.98
CA LEU A 50 10.08 -4.68 12.14
C LEU A 50 9.80 -3.19 11.95
N LEU A 51 10.76 -2.44 11.41
CA LEU A 51 10.62 -1.02 11.11
C LEU A 51 9.47 -0.79 10.11
N GLN A 52 9.50 -1.50 8.98
CA GLN A 52 8.49 -1.36 7.94
C GLN A 52 7.10 -1.83 8.39
N THR A 53 7.04 -2.88 9.22
CA THR A 53 5.78 -3.32 9.83
C THR A 53 5.23 -2.25 10.78
N THR A 54 6.08 -1.64 11.60
CA THR A 54 5.66 -0.58 12.53
C THR A 54 5.11 0.63 11.79
N VAL A 55 5.78 1.08 10.71
CA VAL A 55 5.29 2.16 9.84
C VAL A 55 3.93 1.80 9.23
N THR A 56 3.80 0.57 8.74
CA THR A 56 2.53 0.07 8.18
C THR A 56 1.40 0.12 9.22
N LEU A 57 1.65 -0.32 10.45
CA LEU A 57 0.66 -0.29 11.53
C LEU A 57 0.25 1.14 11.90
N ILE A 58 1.19 2.08 11.98
CA ILE A 58 0.89 3.50 12.27
C ILE A 58 -0.03 4.07 11.18
N ASN A 59 0.30 3.84 9.91
CA ASN A 59 -0.50 4.32 8.78
C ASN A 59 -1.88 3.67 8.72
N LEU A 60 -1.96 2.37 8.98
CA LEU A 60 -3.23 1.66 9.04
C LEU A 60 -4.09 2.16 10.20
N GLY A 61 -3.50 2.37 11.38
CA GLY A 61 -4.19 2.95 12.53
C GLY A 61 -4.79 4.32 12.22
N ALA A 62 -4.03 5.20 11.56
CA ALA A 62 -4.52 6.51 11.13
C ALA A 62 -5.70 6.39 10.14
N ARG A 63 -5.63 5.43 9.21
CA ARG A 63 -6.72 5.11 8.28
C ARG A 63 -7.97 4.62 9.00
N ARG A 64 -7.81 3.74 10.00
CA ARG A 64 -8.90 3.20 10.84
C ARG A 64 -9.54 4.24 11.78
N LEU A 65 -8.83 5.32 12.09
CA LEU A 65 -9.40 6.50 12.75
C LEU A 65 -10.08 7.47 11.76
N GLY A 66 -9.99 7.21 10.46
CA GLY A 66 -10.53 8.08 9.42
C GLY A 66 -9.77 9.40 9.26
N LEU A 67 -8.46 9.41 9.55
CA LEU A 67 -7.59 10.58 9.34
C LEU A 67 -7.11 10.70 7.89
N THR A 68 -6.95 9.56 7.20
CA THR A 68 -6.36 9.47 5.86
C THR A 68 -7.15 8.57 4.89
N GLY A 69 -8.23 7.93 5.36
CA GLY A 69 -9.07 7.01 4.58
C GLY A 69 -10.55 7.42 4.55
N PRO A 70 -11.35 6.77 3.69
CA PRO A 70 -12.77 7.06 3.58
C PRO A 70 -13.55 6.64 4.85
N PRO A 71 -14.70 7.27 5.15
CA PRO A 71 -15.41 7.08 6.42
C PRO A 71 -15.83 5.63 6.72
N GLU A 72 -16.13 4.85 5.69
CA GLU A 72 -16.57 3.45 5.79
C GLU A 72 -15.48 2.49 6.31
N GLU A 73 -14.22 2.90 6.28
CA GLU A 73 -13.11 2.09 6.77
C GLU A 73 -12.77 2.35 8.24
N ARG A 74 -13.52 3.26 8.90
CA ARG A 74 -13.36 3.55 10.31
C ARG A 74 -13.64 2.32 11.15
N ASP A 75 -12.67 1.95 11.97
CA ASP A 75 -12.76 0.80 12.84
C ASP A 75 -11.88 1.05 14.08
N HIS A 76 -12.53 1.40 15.19
CA HIS A 76 -11.84 1.83 16.39
C HIS A 76 -11.08 0.65 17.05
N ASP A 77 -11.60 -0.57 16.97
CA ASP A 77 -10.95 -1.75 17.54
C ASP A 77 -9.68 -2.10 16.74
N GLN A 78 -9.74 -2.01 15.41
CA GLN A 78 -8.55 -2.18 14.57
C GLN A 78 -7.53 -1.05 14.77
N ALA A 79 -7.97 0.19 15.00
CA ALA A 79 -7.06 1.28 15.34
C ALA A 79 -6.33 1.01 16.67
N ARG A 80 -7.05 0.51 17.68
CA ARG A 80 -6.46 0.11 18.95
C ARG A 80 -5.41 -0.97 18.77
N LEU A 81 -5.73 -2.03 18.03
CA LEU A 81 -4.81 -3.13 17.76
C LEU A 81 -3.54 -2.66 17.06
N ALA A 82 -3.68 -1.77 16.07
CA ALA A 82 -2.56 -1.17 15.37
C ALA A 82 -1.65 -0.34 16.31
N ILE A 83 -2.23 0.45 17.22
CA ILE A 83 -1.51 1.24 18.22
C ILE A 83 -0.75 0.33 19.20
N GLU A 84 -1.40 -0.70 19.72
CA GLU A 84 -0.79 -1.63 20.67
C GLU A 84 0.35 -2.42 20.02
N GLY A 85 0.14 -2.91 18.79
CA GLY A 85 1.16 -3.58 18.00
C GLY A 85 2.34 -2.67 17.68
N ALA A 86 2.09 -1.46 17.18
CA ALA A 86 3.14 -0.49 16.88
C ALA A 86 3.95 -0.13 18.13
N ARG A 87 3.29 0.08 19.29
CA ARG A 87 3.98 0.37 20.56
C ARG A 87 4.92 -0.76 20.97
N ALA A 88 4.47 -2.02 20.84
CA ALA A 88 5.32 -3.17 21.16
C ALA A 88 6.54 -3.22 20.24
N LEU A 89 6.35 -3.05 18.93
CA LEU A 89 7.43 -3.10 17.95
C LEU A 89 8.44 -1.95 18.10
N VAL A 90 7.99 -0.72 18.37
CA VAL A 90 8.89 0.43 18.65
C VAL A 90 9.84 0.12 19.81
N GLY A 91 9.39 -0.62 20.82
CA GLY A 91 10.24 -1.04 21.94
C GLY A 91 11.32 -2.07 21.59
N LEU A 92 11.19 -2.75 20.46
CA LEU A 92 12.14 -3.76 19.97
C LEU A 92 13.14 -3.19 18.95
N LEU A 93 12.83 -2.04 18.34
CA LEU A 93 13.70 -1.40 17.36
C LEU A 93 14.95 -0.80 18.02
N PRO A 94 16.06 -0.68 17.28
CA PRO A 94 17.22 0.03 17.81
C PRO A 94 16.86 1.50 18.11
N PRO A 95 17.59 2.16 19.04
CA PRO A 95 17.15 3.44 19.58
C PRO A 95 16.96 4.53 18.52
N GLN A 96 17.78 4.56 17.48
CA GLN A 96 17.71 5.56 16.42
C GLN A 96 16.38 5.46 15.67
N GLU A 97 16.02 4.28 15.17
CA GLU A 97 14.82 4.02 14.40
C GLU A 97 13.57 4.10 15.29
N GLY A 98 13.63 3.51 16.49
CA GLY A 98 12.53 3.58 17.45
C GLY A 98 12.17 5.03 17.81
N ASN A 99 13.17 5.89 18.02
CA ASN A 99 12.94 7.30 18.35
C ASN A 99 12.27 8.08 17.21
N GLN A 100 12.57 7.77 15.95
CA GLN A 100 11.92 8.40 14.80
C GLN A 100 10.41 8.08 14.75
N LEU A 101 9.99 6.93 15.27
CA LEU A 101 8.58 6.49 15.25
C LEU A 101 7.78 6.90 16.49
N ARG A 102 8.43 7.39 17.56
CA ARG A 102 7.74 7.77 18.81
C ARG A 102 6.75 8.90 18.61
N GLU A 103 7.14 9.93 17.87
CA GLU A 103 6.29 11.09 17.60
C GLU A 103 5.03 10.71 16.80
N PRO A 104 5.12 10.08 15.61
CA PRO A 104 3.92 9.70 14.86
C PRO A 104 3.03 8.71 15.63
N LEU A 105 3.61 7.78 16.40
CA LEU A 105 2.84 6.89 17.27
C LEU A 105 2.09 7.66 18.37
N SER A 106 2.73 8.67 18.97
CA SER A 106 2.12 9.50 20.02
C SER A 106 0.96 10.33 19.45
N GLN A 107 1.13 10.91 18.26
CA GLN A 107 0.06 11.64 17.57
C GLN A 107 -1.14 10.72 17.27
N LEU A 108 -0.87 9.49 16.83
CA LEU A 108 -1.92 8.49 16.59
C LEU A 108 -2.67 8.14 17.88
N GLN A 109 -1.95 7.93 18.99
CA GLN A 109 -2.54 7.66 20.31
C GLN A 109 -3.42 8.81 20.80
N ILE A 110 -3.00 10.06 20.59
CA ILE A 110 -3.79 11.24 20.93
C ILE A 110 -5.07 11.31 20.08
N ALA A 111 -4.98 11.05 18.78
CA ALA A 111 -6.14 11.02 17.89
C ALA A 111 -7.14 9.93 18.31
N TYR A 112 -6.65 8.74 18.65
CA TYR A 112 -7.45 7.64 19.18
C TYR A 112 -8.17 8.04 20.47
N ALA A 113 -7.47 8.64 21.44
CA ALA A 113 -8.06 9.06 22.70
C ALA A 113 -9.16 10.13 22.53
N ARG A 114 -8.99 11.04 21.54
CA ARG A 114 -10.01 12.04 21.20
C ARG A 114 -11.23 11.40 20.54
N GLY A 115 -11.05 10.43 19.64
CA GLY A 115 -12.14 9.69 19.00
C GLY A 115 -12.89 8.76 19.97
N ALA A 116 -12.18 8.15 20.91
CA ALA A 116 -12.75 7.31 21.96
C ALA A 116 -13.62 8.10 22.96
N GLY A 117 -13.41 9.41 23.03
CA GLY A 117 -14.14 10.34 23.89
C GLY A 117 -15.42 10.92 23.28
N ASP A 118 -15.77 10.56 22.03
CA ASP A 118 -17.00 11.02 21.37
C ASP A 118 -18.04 9.89 21.25
N PRO A 119 -18.88 9.67 22.28
CA PRO A 119 -20.03 8.76 22.21
C PRO A 119 -21.19 9.29 21.34
N GLY A 120 -21.01 10.40 20.61
CA GLY A 120 -22.06 11.15 19.90
C GLY A 120 -22.78 10.45 18.73
N MET A 121 -22.44 9.19 18.40
CA MET A 121 -23.22 8.36 17.44
C MET A 121 -23.87 7.13 18.07
N ALA A 122 -23.89 7.01 19.41
CA ALA A 122 -24.71 6.03 20.13
C ALA A 122 -26.07 6.61 20.57
N ALA A 123 -26.67 7.50 19.77
CA ALA A 123 -28.06 7.92 19.94
C ALA A 123 -28.66 8.31 18.58
N GLY A 124 -29.00 7.30 17.77
CA GLY A 124 -30.02 7.45 16.74
C GLY A 124 -31.33 7.86 17.40
N GLY A 125 -31.64 9.14 17.33
CA GLY A 125 -32.87 9.74 17.82
C GLY A 125 -33.10 11.11 17.19
N ALA A 126 -33.32 11.14 15.88
CA ALA A 126 -33.90 12.30 15.21
C ALA A 126 -35.45 12.19 15.23
N PRO A 127 -36.20 13.22 14.82
CA PRO A 127 -36.36 14.54 15.44
C PRO A 127 -37.85 14.80 15.74
N GLY A 128 -38.21 15.42 16.87
CA GLY A 128 -39.62 15.53 17.24
C GLY A 128 -39.99 16.71 18.13
N ALA A 129 -40.56 17.74 17.47
CA ALA A 129 -41.63 18.62 17.95
C ALA A 129 -41.42 19.46 19.22
N GLY A 130 -41.40 20.78 19.04
CA GLY A 130 -41.52 21.71 20.17
C GLY A 130 -41.44 23.20 19.88
N VAL A 131 -41.99 23.69 18.77
CA VAL A 131 -42.45 25.10 18.70
C VAL A 131 -43.95 25.02 18.47
N PRO A 132 -44.77 25.39 19.48
CA PRO A 132 -45.41 26.69 19.39
C PRO A 132 -45.61 27.35 20.77
N GLY A 133 -45.23 28.63 20.86
CA GLY A 133 -45.55 29.46 22.02
C GLY A 133 -45.52 30.92 21.62
N GLY A 134 -46.62 31.38 21.00
CA GLY A 134 -46.87 32.79 20.70
C GLY A 134 -46.88 33.66 21.97
N PRO A 135 -46.93 34.99 21.81
CA PRO A 135 -46.68 35.93 22.90
C PRO A 135 -47.91 36.15 23.77
N PRO A 136 -47.74 36.53 25.05
CA PRO A 136 -48.76 37.32 25.73
C PRO A 136 -48.21 38.57 26.48
N PRO A 137 -49.13 39.49 26.90
CA PRO A 137 -48.98 40.96 26.97
C PRO A 137 -48.50 41.45 28.37
N SER A 138 -48.21 42.72 28.67
CA SER A 138 -48.80 44.03 28.30
C SER A 138 -47.75 45.14 28.34
#